data_AF-A0A4Z0Y3S2-F1
#
_entry.id   AF-A0A4Z0Y3S2-F1
#
_cell.length_a   1.000
_cell.length_b   1.000
_cell.length_c   1.000
_cell.angle_alpha   90.00
_cell.angle_beta   90.00
_cell.angle_gamma   90.00
#
_symmetry.space_group_name_H-M   'P 1'
#
loop_
_entity.id
_entity.type
_entity.pdbx_description
1 polymer ?
#
loop_
_entity_poly.entity_id
_entity_poly.type
_entity_poly.pdbx_seq_one_letter_code
_entity_poly.pdbx_strand_id
1 'polypeptide(L)'
;EMTVPYGDPRPPFQRKQAFDFGDGGIGRAANNLKLGCDCLGAIHYLSAVVTDTEGKPEVAPNVVCLHEQDNGIGWKHTNFRTGRAVVTRLREFVIQFVATLANYEYVFAYKLDTAGGISVETRATGIVSVVPIDEGKVSNYGNVVFPGAMAQNHQHIFAVRIDPNIDSYGSSDTAVVLEESHPIPMNPETNPFGNGYEVRKQRVEKAMYTDAEPKVNRTVKLENVNNKNPVSGKNVGYKFIPNATQLMLADDNSIQAARAPYAKHHLWVTGYRDEELWAAGEFTNQSKKEEGGVKAMVQRGDWFVDGANASTATGQLSSPVVWNVFGLTHNPRVEDWPVMPVEIHQFHIRPADFFTSNPALDMPTRKNETSVIVPCCNGNASRDSLRTDSDKSGSVQANAVAHLQGADADVDPKNLPKAPENKRHSATLSKIFSWKKDSK
;
A
#
# COMPACT_ATOMS: atom_id res chain seq x y z
N GLU A 1 -6.05 7.66 -10.78
CA GLU A 1 -5.68 7.67 -12.22
C GLU A 1 -4.67 6.56 -12.47
N MET A 2 -4.66 6.02 -13.68
CA MET A 2 -3.68 5.08 -14.17
C MET A 2 -3.38 5.38 -15.65
N THR A 3 -2.12 5.65 -15.99
CA THR A 3 -1.69 5.86 -17.38
C THR A 3 -0.86 4.69 -17.87
N VAL A 4 -1.06 4.31 -19.13
CA VAL A 4 -0.38 3.16 -19.77
C VAL A 4 0.43 3.60 -21.01
N PRO A 5 1.59 4.26 -20.84
CA PRO A 5 2.43 4.69 -21.96
C PRO A 5 3.17 3.51 -22.61
N TYR A 6 3.06 3.39 -23.92
CA TYR A 6 3.80 2.41 -24.73
C TYR A 6 5.11 3.00 -25.26
N GLY A 7 6.15 2.17 -25.28
CA GLY A 7 7.52 2.54 -25.66
C GLY A 7 7.92 2.25 -27.12
N ASP A 8 7.01 1.77 -27.97
CA ASP A 8 7.29 1.56 -29.39
C ASP A 8 7.25 2.90 -30.15
N PRO A 9 8.37 3.38 -30.72
CA PRO A 9 8.44 4.69 -31.34
C PRO A 9 7.79 4.76 -32.73
N ARG A 10 7.38 3.62 -33.30
CA ARG A 10 6.89 3.56 -34.69
C ARG A 10 5.42 4.00 -34.79
N PRO A 11 5.03 4.66 -35.89
CA PRO A 11 3.61 4.88 -36.23
C PRO A 11 2.81 3.58 -36.38
N PRO A 12 1.56 3.51 -35.86
CA PRO A 12 0.85 4.51 -35.04
C PRO A 12 1.06 4.38 -33.51
N PHE A 13 1.97 3.50 -33.08
CA PHE A 13 2.07 3.01 -31.70
C PHE A 13 2.62 4.01 -30.70
N GLN A 14 3.43 4.97 -31.13
CA GLN A 14 3.97 6.05 -30.29
C GLN A 14 2.87 6.94 -29.65
N ARG A 15 1.64 6.86 -30.17
CA ARG A 15 0.46 7.54 -29.62
C ARG A 15 -0.29 6.73 -28.57
N LYS A 16 0.06 5.45 -28.34
CA LYS A 16 -0.60 4.59 -27.36
C LYS A 16 -0.19 5.02 -25.96
N GLN A 17 -1.06 5.79 -25.33
CA GLN A 17 -1.00 6.15 -23.92
C GLN A 17 -2.43 6.40 -23.44
N ALA A 18 -3.01 5.37 -22.82
CA ALA A 18 -4.33 5.46 -22.22
C ALA A 18 -4.25 6.14 -20.84
N PHE A 19 -5.33 6.80 -20.45
CA PHE A 19 -5.62 7.20 -19.07
C PHE A 19 -6.85 6.41 -18.65
N ASP A 20 -6.65 5.27 -18.02
CA ASP A 20 -7.68 4.24 -17.90
C ASP A 20 -8.84 4.66 -16.99
N PHE A 21 -8.60 5.55 -16.02
CA PHE A 21 -9.69 6.16 -15.25
C PHE A 21 -10.37 7.30 -15.99
N GLY A 22 -9.59 8.23 -16.58
CA GLY A 22 -10.13 9.43 -17.24
C GLY A 22 -10.72 9.19 -18.65
N ASP A 23 -10.07 8.38 -19.48
CA ASP A 23 -10.50 8.05 -20.85
C ASP A 23 -11.53 6.91 -20.86
N GLY A 24 -11.27 5.85 -20.06
CA GLY A 24 -12.08 4.63 -20.05
C GLY A 24 -13.29 4.69 -19.12
N GLY A 25 -13.23 5.51 -18.06
CA GLY A 25 -14.26 5.57 -17.03
C GLY A 25 -14.36 4.25 -16.27
N ILE A 26 -13.44 4.00 -15.35
CA ILE A 26 -13.26 2.66 -14.73
C ILE A 26 -14.53 2.06 -14.12
N GLY A 27 -15.43 2.90 -13.59
CA GLY A 27 -16.71 2.46 -13.04
C GLY A 27 -17.64 1.83 -14.09
N ARG A 28 -17.62 2.32 -15.34
CA ARG A 28 -18.36 1.69 -16.46
C ARG A 28 -17.67 0.43 -16.97
N ALA A 29 -16.36 0.34 -16.78
CA ALA A 29 -15.54 -0.82 -17.14
C ALA A 29 -15.52 -1.93 -16.06
N ALA A 30 -16.20 -1.71 -14.94
CA ALA A 30 -16.25 -2.67 -13.83
C ALA A 30 -16.99 -3.95 -14.25
N ASN A 31 -16.42 -5.10 -13.93
CA ASN A 31 -16.99 -6.40 -14.26
C ASN A 31 -18.12 -6.79 -13.30
N ASN A 32 -19.08 -7.57 -13.79
CA ASN A 32 -20.09 -8.21 -12.95
C ASN A 32 -19.52 -9.50 -12.35
N LEU A 33 -19.04 -9.42 -11.11
CA LEU A 33 -18.28 -10.49 -10.46
C LEU A 33 -19.14 -11.73 -10.17
N LYS A 34 -18.53 -12.91 -10.27
CA LYS A 34 -19.14 -14.22 -10.06
C LYS A 34 -18.62 -14.90 -8.81
N LEU A 35 -19.57 -15.36 -7.98
CA LEU A 35 -19.29 -16.13 -6.76
C LEU A 35 -18.49 -17.39 -7.06
N GLY A 36 -17.38 -17.56 -6.33
CA GLY A 36 -16.49 -18.71 -6.46
C GLY A 36 -15.50 -18.63 -7.61
N CYS A 37 -15.62 -17.63 -8.50
CA CYS A 37 -14.66 -17.36 -9.57
C CYS A 37 -13.77 -16.17 -9.21
N ASP A 38 -14.36 -14.97 -9.19
CA ASP A 38 -13.61 -13.72 -8.95
C ASP A 38 -13.39 -13.46 -7.45
N CYS A 39 -14.35 -13.87 -6.63
CA CYS A 39 -14.30 -13.75 -5.17
C CYS A 39 -14.68 -15.08 -4.52
N LEU A 40 -13.80 -15.61 -3.66
CA LEU A 40 -13.91 -16.93 -3.04
C LEU A 40 -14.24 -16.82 -1.55
N GLY A 41 -15.21 -17.62 -1.10
CA GLY A 41 -15.63 -17.69 0.31
C GLY A 41 -17.07 -17.22 0.50
N ALA A 42 -17.33 -16.61 1.66
CA ALA A 42 -18.62 -15.98 1.96
C ALA A 42 -18.59 -14.52 1.48
N ILE A 43 -19.33 -14.23 0.40
CA ILE A 43 -19.22 -12.95 -0.32
C ILE A 43 -20.52 -12.17 -0.21
N HIS A 44 -20.40 -10.88 0.09
CA HIS A 44 -21.46 -9.89 -0.11
C HIS A 44 -21.12 -9.04 -1.34
N TYR A 45 -22.11 -8.79 -2.20
CA TYR A 45 -21.90 -8.02 -3.43
C TYR A 45 -22.63 -6.67 -3.35
N LEU A 46 -21.97 -5.63 -3.87
CA LEU A 46 -22.61 -4.36 -4.17
C LEU A 46 -22.75 -4.22 -5.68
N SER A 47 -23.94 -3.80 -6.09
CA SER A 47 -24.25 -3.43 -7.48
C SER A 47 -24.19 -1.91 -7.62
N ALA A 48 -23.92 -1.42 -8.82
CA ALA A 48 -23.95 0.00 -9.14
C ALA A 48 -25.05 0.31 -10.16
N VAL A 49 -25.49 1.57 -10.17
CA VAL A 49 -26.30 2.12 -11.28
C VAL A 49 -25.39 2.99 -12.10
N VAL A 50 -25.21 2.64 -13.37
CA VAL A 50 -24.44 3.40 -14.36
C VAL A 50 -25.38 4.03 -15.38
N THR A 51 -24.86 4.93 -16.20
CA THR A 51 -25.63 5.58 -17.27
C THR A 51 -25.30 4.94 -18.61
N ASP A 52 -26.32 4.61 -19.41
CA ASP A 52 -26.16 4.13 -20.79
C ASP A 52 -25.87 5.28 -21.78
N THR A 53 -25.79 4.98 -23.08
CA THR A 53 -25.52 5.99 -24.13
C THR A 53 -26.67 6.96 -24.37
N GLU A 54 -27.88 6.61 -23.93
CA GLU A 54 -29.11 7.39 -24.04
C GLU A 54 -29.40 8.21 -22.77
N GLY A 55 -28.54 8.13 -21.75
CA GLY A 55 -28.70 8.82 -20.48
C GLY A 55 -29.61 8.11 -19.47
N LYS A 56 -29.99 6.85 -19.72
CA LYS A 56 -30.86 6.08 -18.82
C LYS A 56 -30.04 5.33 -17.78
N PRO A 57 -30.61 5.08 -16.59
CA PRO A 57 -29.96 4.27 -15.57
C PRO A 57 -29.97 2.78 -15.98
N GLU A 58 -28.81 2.14 -15.90
CA GLU A 58 -28.60 0.71 -16.10
C GLU A 58 -27.97 0.11 -14.84
N VAL A 59 -28.49 -1.02 -14.36
CA VAL A 59 -27.93 -1.71 -13.18
C VAL A 59 -26.78 -2.60 -13.63
N ALA A 60 -25.59 -2.34 -13.09
CA ALA A 60 -24.42 -3.21 -13.18
C ALA A 60 -24.34 -4.10 -11.92
N PRO A 61 -24.78 -5.37 -11.99
CA PRO A 61 -24.86 -6.23 -10.81
C PRO A 61 -23.48 -6.70 -10.33
N ASN A 62 -23.28 -6.76 -9.01
CA ASN A 62 -22.12 -7.39 -8.38
C ASN A 62 -20.76 -6.81 -8.79
N VAL A 63 -20.67 -5.48 -8.98
CA VAL A 63 -19.43 -4.82 -9.41
C VAL A 63 -18.37 -4.69 -8.31
N VAL A 64 -18.78 -4.78 -7.04
CA VAL A 64 -17.87 -4.82 -5.89
C VAL A 64 -18.18 -6.07 -5.07
N CYS A 65 -17.14 -6.80 -4.67
CA CYS A 65 -17.27 -7.87 -3.70
C CYS A 65 -16.64 -7.48 -2.36
N LEU A 66 -17.33 -7.86 -1.29
CA LEU A 66 -16.94 -7.65 0.10
C LEU A 66 -16.81 -9.02 0.76
N HIS A 67 -15.66 -9.33 1.32
CA HIS A 67 -15.49 -10.60 2.02
C HIS A 67 -14.35 -10.54 3.04
N GLU A 68 -14.29 -11.55 3.89
CA GLU A 68 -13.13 -11.77 4.73
C GLU A 68 -12.19 -12.79 4.12
N GLN A 69 -10.89 -12.66 4.39
CA GLN A 69 -9.90 -13.68 4.08
C GLN A 69 -8.88 -13.85 5.21
N ASP A 70 -8.31 -15.05 5.29
CA ASP A 70 -7.15 -15.32 6.14
C ASP A 70 -5.87 -14.92 5.40
N ASN A 71 -5.00 -14.13 6.06
CA ASN A 71 -3.74 -13.64 5.49
C ASN A 71 -2.54 -14.05 6.38
N GLY A 72 -2.43 -15.34 6.70
CA GLY A 72 -1.26 -15.78 7.46
C GLY A 72 -1.29 -15.34 8.93
N ILE A 73 -0.13 -15.35 9.58
CA ILE A 73 0.01 -15.09 11.02
C ILE A 73 -0.24 -13.61 11.31
N GLY A 74 -1.06 -13.30 12.32
CA GLY A 74 -1.27 -11.94 12.82
C GLY A 74 -0.10 -11.51 13.68
N TRP A 75 0.06 -12.16 14.83
CA TRP A 75 1.27 -12.06 15.63
C TRP A 75 1.58 -13.41 16.28
N LYS A 76 2.84 -13.62 16.66
CA LYS A 76 3.28 -14.85 17.31
C LYS A 76 4.45 -14.58 18.24
N HIS A 77 4.44 -15.24 19.40
CA HIS A 77 5.59 -15.26 20.29
C HIS A 77 5.74 -16.62 20.96
N THR A 78 7.00 -17.04 21.18
CA THR A 78 7.34 -18.21 21.99
C THR A 78 8.38 -17.81 23.03
N ASN A 79 8.02 -17.91 24.31
CA ASN A 79 8.95 -17.64 25.41
C ASN A 79 9.78 -18.89 25.69
N PHE A 80 11.04 -18.90 25.28
CA PHE A 80 11.92 -20.06 25.46
C PHE A 80 12.16 -20.45 26.93
N ARG A 81 12.00 -19.51 27.88
CA ARG A 81 12.22 -19.79 29.32
C ARG A 81 11.07 -20.58 29.93
N THR A 82 9.85 -20.40 29.42
CA THR A 82 8.65 -21.08 29.93
C THR A 82 8.09 -22.11 28.96
N GLY A 83 8.59 -22.14 27.72
CA GLY A 83 8.03 -22.95 26.63
C GLY A 83 6.69 -22.44 26.08
N ARG A 84 6.11 -21.37 26.65
CA ARG A 84 4.78 -20.88 26.26
C ARG A 84 4.81 -20.26 24.86
N ALA A 85 3.86 -20.67 24.01
CA ALA A 85 3.73 -20.17 22.65
C ALA A 85 2.31 -19.64 22.42
N VAL A 86 2.21 -18.46 21.81
CA VAL A 86 0.95 -17.82 21.45
C VAL A 86 1.00 -17.41 19.98
N VAL A 87 -0.09 -17.63 19.25
CA VAL A 87 -0.25 -17.25 17.85
C VAL A 87 -1.67 -16.77 17.58
N THR A 88 -1.81 -15.76 16.73
CA THR A 88 -3.10 -15.31 16.19
C THR A 88 -3.09 -15.38 14.66
N ARG A 89 -4.29 -15.39 14.06
CA ARG A 89 -4.48 -15.31 12.61
C ARG A 89 -4.66 -13.87 12.19
N LEU A 90 -4.04 -13.46 11.08
CA LEU A 90 -4.33 -12.18 10.45
C LEU A 90 -5.58 -12.35 9.59
N ARG A 91 -6.64 -11.66 9.97
CA ARG A 91 -7.91 -11.63 9.22
C ARG A 91 -7.99 -10.28 8.51
N GLU A 92 -8.36 -10.31 7.24
CA GLU A 92 -8.55 -9.12 6.43
C GLU A 92 -9.99 -9.04 5.93
N PHE A 93 -10.55 -7.84 5.94
CA PHE A 93 -11.76 -7.50 5.20
C PHE A 93 -11.37 -6.88 3.86
N VAL A 94 -11.77 -7.51 2.76
CA VAL A 94 -11.42 -7.17 1.39
C VAL A 94 -12.59 -6.49 0.71
N ILE A 95 -12.34 -5.32 0.13
CA ILE A 95 -13.25 -4.58 -0.76
C ILE A 95 -12.58 -4.60 -2.14
N GLN A 96 -13.15 -5.33 -3.08
CA GLN A 96 -12.53 -5.56 -4.39
C GLN A 96 -13.48 -5.27 -5.54
N PHE A 97 -12.95 -4.67 -6.60
CA PHE A 97 -13.57 -4.64 -7.92
C PHE A 97 -12.55 -5.02 -9.00
N VAL A 98 -13.06 -5.48 -10.15
CA VAL A 98 -12.24 -5.82 -11.32
C VAL A 98 -12.72 -4.97 -12.48
N ALA A 99 -11.80 -4.39 -13.25
CA ALA A 99 -12.11 -3.62 -14.45
C ALA A 99 -11.42 -4.21 -15.67
N THR A 100 -12.17 -4.34 -16.76
CA THR A 100 -11.64 -4.74 -18.07
C THR A 100 -11.55 -3.52 -18.98
N LEU A 101 -10.34 -3.17 -19.40
CA LEU A 101 -10.09 -2.06 -20.32
C LEU A 101 -9.42 -2.60 -21.58
N ALA A 102 -10.27 -2.80 -22.59
CA ALA A 102 -9.94 -3.45 -23.85
C ALA A 102 -9.29 -4.83 -23.62
N ASN A 103 -7.95 -4.88 -23.60
CA ASN A 103 -7.18 -6.11 -23.50
C ASN A 103 -6.69 -6.42 -22.08
N TYR A 104 -6.71 -5.44 -21.16
CA TYR A 104 -6.21 -5.63 -19.79
C TYR A 104 -7.34 -5.82 -18.79
N GLU A 105 -7.06 -6.64 -17.77
CA GLU A 105 -7.85 -6.76 -16.56
C GLU A 105 -7.03 -6.23 -15.38
N TYR A 106 -7.67 -5.37 -14.57
CA TYR A 106 -7.10 -4.86 -13.34
C TYR A 106 -7.98 -5.21 -12.15
N VAL A 107 -7.39 -5.83 -11.14
CA VAL A 107 -8.04 -6.06 -9.85
C VAL A 107 -7.59 -4.97 -8.89
N PHE A 108 -8.52 -4.20 -8.34
CA PHE A 108 -8.25 -3.22 -7.30
C PHE A 108 -8.87 -3.68 -6.00
N ALA A 109 -8.07 -3.74 -4.93
CA ALA A 109 -8.52 -4.21 -3.63
C ALA A 109 -8.02 -3.30 -2.50
N TYR A 110 -8.94 -2.93 -1.61
CA TYR A 110 -8.64 -2.38 -0.30
C TYR A 110 -8.78 -3.49 0.74
N LYS A 111 -7.74 -3.70 1.55
CA LYS A 111 -7.72 -4.74 2.59
C LYS A 111 -7.55 -4.08 3.95
N LEU A 112 -8.53 -4.24 4.82
CA LEU A 112 -8.52 -3.74 6.20
C LEU A 112 -8.18 -4.89 7.14
N ASP A 113 -7.11 -4.75 7.93
CA ASP A 113 -6.66 -5.80 8.83
C ASP A 113 -7.00 -5.54 10.30
N THR A 114 -6.97 -6.59 11.12
CA THR A 114 -7.28 -6.52 12.56
C THR A 114 -6.22 -5.81 13.41
N ALA A 115 -5.07 -5.46 12.82
CA ALA A 115 -4.07 -4.60 13.45
C ALA A 115 -4.28 -3.10 13.10
N GLY A 116 -5.40 -2.77 12.45
CA GLY A 116 -5.74 -1.40 12.03
C GLY A 116 -5.03 -0.95 10.76
N GLY A 117 -4.38 -1.86 10.03
CA GLY A 117 -3.70 -1.53 8.78
C GLY A 117 -4.63 -1.55 7.56
N ILE A 118 -4.27 -0.73 6.56
CA ILE A 118 -4.94 -0.63 5.27
C ILE A 118 -3.92 -0.99 4.19
N SER A 119 -4.22 -2.01 3.38
CA SER A 119 -3.43 -2.34 2.19
C SER A 119 -4.20 -1.91 0.95
N VAL A 120 -3.56 -1.16 0.07
CA VAL A 120 -4.07 -0.87 -1.27
C VAL A 120 -3.31 -1.76 -2.23
N GLU A 121 -4.01 -2.67 -2.89
CA GLU A 121 -3.46 -3.63 -3.83
C GLU A 121 -4.06 -3.42 -5.21
N THR A 122 -3.19 -3.44 -6.21
CA THR A 122 -3.58 -3.56 -7.60
C THR A 122 -2.94 -4.80 -8.19
N ARG A 123 -3.69 -5.50 -9.03
CA ARG A 123 -3.19 -6.60 -9.83
C ARG A 123 -3.44 -6.35 -11.30
N ALA A 124 -2.42 -6.53 -12.14
CA ALA A 124 -2.56 -6.53 -13.59
C ALA A 124 -2.56 -7.97 -14.11
N THR A 125 -3.50 -8.29 -14.99
CA THR A 125 -3.59 -9.57 -15.73
C THR A 125 -4.24 -9.27 -17.08
N GLY A 126 -4.71 -10.29 -17.79
CA GLY A 126 -5.34 -10.12 -19.10
C GLY A 126 -4.39 -10.35 -20.26
N ILE A 127 -4.78 -9.89 -21.44
CA ILE A 127 -4.06 -10.14 -22.68
C ILE A 127 -3.14 -8.95 -22.96
N VAL A 128 -1.84 -9.18 -23.13
CA VAL A 128 -0.91 -8.11 -23.52
C VAL A 128 -1.29 -7.52 -24.88
N SER A 129 -1.20 -6.19 -25.04
CA SER A 129 -1.47 -5.56 -26.32
C SER A 129 -0.35 -5.88 -27.33
N VAL A 130 -0.72 -6.55 -28.42
CA VAL A 130 0.23 -7.01 -29.45
C VAL A 130 0.15 -6.20 -30.74
N VAL A 131 1.25 -6.18 -31.48
CA VAL A 131 1.40 -5.62 -32.82
C VAL A 131 2.03 -6.65 -33.76
N PRO A 132 1.82 -6.57 -35.08
CA PRO A 132 2.42 -7.51 -36.01
C PRO A 132 3.95 -7.40 -36.04
N ILE A 133 4.60 -8.54 -36.24
CA ILE A 133 6.05 -8.63 -36.52
C ILE A 133 6.29 -9.72 -37.57
N ASP A 134 7.18 -9.46 -38.53
CA ASP A 134 7.54 -10.46 -39.55
C ASP A 134 8.25 -11.67 -38.93
N GLU A 135 8.12 -12.83 -39.57
CA GLU A 135 8.74 -14.08 -39.14
C GLU A 135 10.26 -13.95 -39.01
N GLY A 136 10.82 -14.50 -37.93
CA GLY A 136 12.26 -14.48 -37.63
C GLY A 136 12.83 -13.11 -37.24
N LYS A 137 12.01 -12.06 -37.15
CA LYS A 137 12.46 -10.74 -36.66
C LYS A 137 12.40 -10.65 -35.14
N VAL A 138 13.20 -9.74 -34.61
CA VAL A 138 13.25 -9.35 -33.20
C VAL A 138 12.99 -7.85 -33.08
N SER A 139 12.69 -7.38 -31.87
CA SER A 139 12.38 -5.99 -31.58
C SER A 139 13.23 -5.44 -30.43
N ASN A 140 13.56 -4.15 -30.49
CA ASN A 140 14.24 -3.43 -29.40
C ASN A 140 13.26 -2.77 -28.42
N TYR A 141 11.96 -2.75 -28.73
CA TYR A 141 10.92 -2.03 -27.99
C TYR A 141 9.72 -2.94 -27.66
N GLY A 142 9.96 -4.25 -27.61
CA GLY A 142 8.97 -5.26 -27.28
C GLY A 142 9.56 -6.67 -27.40
N ASN A 143 8.77 -7.66 -27.04
CA ASN A 143 9.15 -9.07 -27.13
C ASN A 143 8.20 -9.81 -28.08
N VAL A 144 8.71 -10.80 -28.80
CA VAL A 144 7.89 -11.69 -29.62
C VAL A 144 7.31 -12.76 -28.72
N VAL A 145 6.00 -12.71 -28.49
CA VAL A 145 5.31 -13.61 -27.56
C VAL A 145 4.62 -14.79 -28.27
N PHE A 146 4.44 -14.66 -29.58
CA PHE A 146 3.93 -15.71 -30.46
C PHE A 146 4.41 -15.43 -31.91
N PRO A 147 4.60 -16.44 -32.79
CA PRO A 147 4.94 -16.19 -34.19
C PRO A 147 3.97 -15.20 -34.85
N GLY A 148 4.49 -14.06 -35.31
CA GLY A 148 3.70 -12.98 -35.90
C GLY A 148 3.17 -11.92 -34.92
N ALA A 149 3.31 -12.12 -33.61
CA ALA A 149 2.81 -11.21 -32.58
C ALA A 149 3.92 -10.73 -31.61
N MET A 150 4.11 -9.41 -31.58
CA MET A 150 5.04 -8.73 -30.68
C MET A 150 4.24 -7.96 -29.62
N ALA A 151 4.49 -8.26 -28.35
CA ALA A 151 3.99 -7.46 -27.24
C ALA A 151 4.97 -6.30 -26.98
N GLN A 152 4.47 -5.07 -26.98
CA GLN A 152 5.28 -3.86 -26.88
C GLN A 152 5.68 -3.58 -25.43
N ASN A 153 6.88 -3.05 -25.18
CA ASN A 153 7.27 -2.57 -23.86
C ASN A 153 6.38 -1.38 -23.47
N HIS A 154 5.90 -1.34 -22.24
CA HIS A 154 5.01 -0.29 -21.74
C HIS A 154 5.10 -0.17 -20.22
N GLN A 155 4.49 0.87 -19.65
CA GLN A 155 4.36 1.02 -18.19
C GLN A 155 2.89 1.04 -17.79
N HIS A 156 2.59 0.66 -16.55
CA HIS A 156 1.31 0.91 -15.88
C HIS A 156 1.60 1.78 -14.67
N ILE A 157 1.18 3.04 -14.67
CA ILE A 157 1.55 4.00 -13.61
C ILE A 157 0.31 4.52 -12.90
N PHE A 158 0.17 4.15 -11.64
CA PHE A 158 -0.98 4.41 -10.78
C PHE A 158 -0.76 5.64 -9.92
N ALA A 159 -1.84 6.37 -9.62
CA ALA A 159 -1.88 7.42 -8.61
C ALA A 159 -3.06 7.20 -7.68
N VAL A 160 -2.76 7.05 -6.39
CA VAL A 160 -3.75 6.86 -5.31
C VAL A 160 -3.85 8.15 -4.50
N ARG A 161 -5.03 8.78 -4.54
CA ARG A 161 -5.38 9.95 -3.72
C ARG A 161 -5.73 9.51 -2.30
N ILE A 162 -5.07 10.09 -1.31
CA ILE A 162 -5.29 9.87 0.12
C ILE A 162 -5.62 11.22 0.74
N ASP A 163 -6.80 11.31 1.34
CA ASP A 163 -7.32 12.52 2.00
C ASP A 163 -7.37 12.28 3.51
N PRO A 164 -6.24 12.50 4.21
CA PRO A 164 -6.11 12.07 5.59
C PRO A 164 -6.87 12.99 6.56
N ASN A 165 -7.74 12.38 7.37
CA ASN A 165 -8.39 13.01 8.52
C ASN A 165 -8.04 12.20 9.77
N ILE A 166 -6.86 12.47 10.33
CA ILE A 166 -6.26 11.65 11.38
C ILE A 166 -6.79 12.10 12.75
N ASP A 167 -7.70 11.32 13.32
CA ASP A 167 -8.27 11.55 14.66
C ASP A 167 -8.90 12.96 14.84
N SER A 168 -9.22 13.62 13.72
CA SER A 168 -9.91 14.90 13.63
C SER A 168 -10.29 15.16 12.17
N TYR A 169 -11.39 15.89 11.98
CA TYR A 169 -11.80 16.48 10.71
C TYR A 169 -11.48 17.99 10.64
N GLY A 170 -10.73 18.52 11.61
CA GLY A 170 -10.26 19.90 11.62
C GLY A 170 -9.26 20.12 10.48
N SER A 171 -9.45 21.18 9.70
CA SER A 171 -8.69 21.44 8.47
C SER A 171 -7.20 21.76 8.68
N SER A 172 -6.79 22.04 9.93
CA SER A 172 -5.40 22.31 10.30
C SER A 172 -4.80 21.24 11.24
N ASP A 173 -5.56 20.20 11.57
CA ASP A 173 -5.17 19.20 12.56
C ASP A 173 -4.29 18.09 11.97
N THR A 174 -4.45 17.79 10.67
CA THR A 174 -3.64 16.78 10.00
C THR A 174 -2.39 17.39 9.38
N ALA A 175 -1.24 16.77 9.64
CA ALA A 175 0.04 17.10 9.01
C ALA A 175 0.63 15.91 8.26
N VAL A 176 1.32 16.21 7.17
CA VAL A 176 2.19 15.26 6.46
C VAL A 176 3.63 15.49 6.92
N VAL A 177 4.32 14.43 7.32
CA VAL A 177 5.72 14.46 7.78
C VAL A 177 6.52 13.43 7.01
N LEU A 178 7.64 13.85 6.42
CA LEU A 178 8.64 12.96 5.85
C LEU A 178 9.59 12.54 6.98
N GLU A 179 9.66 11.23 7.25
CA GLU A 179 10.54 10.63 8.25
C GLU A 179 11.60 9.78 7.55
N GLU A 180 12.87 10.00 7.87
CA GLU A 180 14.01 9.31 7.26
C GLU A 180 14.99 8.81 8.33
N SER A 181 15.66 7.70 8.04
CA SER A 181 16.68 7.10 8.90
C SER A 181 18.07 7.32 8.32
N HIS A 182 18.95 7.99 9.07
CA HIS A 182 20.29 8.39 8.63
C HIS A 182 21.37 7.81 9.54
N PRO A 183 22.51 7.32 9.02
CA PRO A 183 23.61 6.87 9.85
C PRO A 183 24.23 8.03 10.63
N ILE A 184 24.64 7.78 11.88
CA ILE A 184 25.42 8.74 12.67
C ILE A 184 26.90 8.38 12.51
N PRO A 185 27.79 9.34 12.19
CA PRO A 185 29.23 9.07 12.17
C PRO A 185 29.75 8.50 13.49
N MET A 186 30.81 7.70 13.43
CA MET A 186 31.45 7.19 14.63
C MET A 186 32.02 8.36 15.45
N ASN A 187 31.80 8.31 16.77
CA ASN A 187 32.29 9.34 17.69
C ASN A 187 32.68 8.66 19.02
N PRO A 188 33.89 8.88 19.57
CA PRO A 188 34.34 8.20 20.78
C PRO A 188 33.42 8.35 22.01
N GLU A 189 32.64 9.43 22.10
CA GLU A 189 31.76 9.73 23.23
C GLU A 189 30.32 9.30 22.97
N THR A 190 29.78 9.59 21.79
CA THR A 190 28.34 9.46 21.51
C THR A 190 27.96 8.27 20.63
N ASN A 191 28.90 7.76 19.83
CA ASN A 191 28.71 6.59 18.96
C ASN A 191 30.02 5.81 18.76
N PRO A 192 30.66 5.31 19.84
CA PRO A 192 32.03 4.78 19.79
C PRO A 192 32.17 3.53 18.91
N PHE A 193 31.06 2.82 18.68
CA PHE A 193 31.03 1.59 17.90
C PHE A 193 30.33 1.74 16.54
N GLY A 194 29.94 2.97 16.16
CA GLY A 194 29.46 3.29 14.82
C GLY A 194 28.11 2.68 14.42
N ASN A 195 27.38 2.04 15.33
CA ASN A 195 26.11 1.37 15.03
C ASN A 195 24.88 2.30 15.17
N GLY A 196 25.08 3.53 15.65
CA GLY A 196 24.01 4.52 15.82
C GLY A 196 23.45 5.05 14.50
N TYR A 197 22.14 5.28 14.49
CA TYR A 197 21.45 6.02 13.44
C TYR A 197 20.48 7.02 14.09
N GLU A 198 20.13 8.07 13.36
CA GLU A 198 19.16 9.07 13.77
C GLU A 198 17.94 9.07 12.86
N VAL A 199 16.82 9.53 13.42
CA VAL A 199 15.58 9.74 12.66
C VAL A 199 15.43 11.25 12.42
N ARG A 200 15.42 11.64 11.16
CA ARG A 200 15.16 13.03 10.75
C ARG A 200 13.71 13.15 10.31
N LYS A 201 13.06 14.23 10.74
CA LYS A 201 11.66 14.52 10.42
C LYS A 201 11.54 15.90 9.79
N GLN A 202 10.80 15.97 8.70
CA GLN A 202 10.49 17.23 8.03
C GLN A 202 8.97 17.30 7.84
N ARG A 203 8.32 18.28 8.49
CA ARG A 203 6.91 18.59 8.21
C ARG A 203 6.81 19.17 6.80
N VAL A 204 5.85 18.68 6.03
CA VAL A 204 5.49 19.29 4.76
C VAL A 204 4.60 20.49 5.07
N GLU A 205 5.11 21.67 4.76
CA GLU A 205 4.44 22.95 5.09
C GLU A 205 3.72 23.56 3.88
N LYS A 206 4.04 23.11 2.67
CA LYS A 206 3.49 23.60 1.42
C LYS A 206 3.34 22.50 0.38
N ALA A 207 2.48 22.75 -0.61
CA ALA A 207 2.30 21.85 -1.73
C ALA A 207 3.65 21.56 -2.40
N MET A 208 3.94 20.29 -2.64
CA MET A 208 5.23 19.82 -3.14
C MET A 208 5.11 18.43 -3.76
N TYR A 209 6.19 17.98 -4.38
CA TYR A 209 6.39 16.58 -4.73
C TYR A 209 7.73 16.10 -4.22
N THR A 210 7.88 14.79 -4.06
CA THR A 210 9.16 14.14 -3.81
C THR A 210 9.11 12.67 -4.19
N ASP A 211 10.24 12.00 -4.09
CA ASP A 211 10.39 10.62 -4.53
C ASP A 211 10.60 9.67 -3.35
N ALA A 212 10.33 8.39 -3.59
CA ALA A 212 10.72 7.32 -2.69
C ALA A 212 12.24 7.30 -2.58
N GLU A 213 12.77 7.22 -1.36
CA GLU A 213 14.21 7.11 -1.14
C GLU A 213 14.50 5.89 -0.26
N PRO A 214 14.71 4.71 -0.87
CA PRO A 214 14.93 3.47 -0.13
C PRO A 214 16.24 3.47 0.65
N LYS A 215 17.24 4.30 0.30
CA LYS A 215 18.53 4.34 1.01
C LYS A 215 18.43 4.94 2.41
N VAL A 216 17.44 5.81 2.66
CA VAL A 216 17.17 6.38 3.99
C VAL A 216 15.78 6.00 4.52
N ASN A 217 15.16 4.98 3.92
CA ASN A 217 13.83 4.48 4.29
C ASN A 217 12.79 5.59 4.43
N ARG A 218 12.71 6.49 3.44
CA ARG A 218 11.77 7.62 3.48
C ARG A 218 10.34 7.11 3.68
N THR A 219 9.75 7.55 4.79
CA THR A 219 8.42 7.17 5.24
C THR A 219 7.55 8.43 5.26
N VAL A 220 6.34 8.33 4.73
CA VAL A 220 5.33 9.38 4.81
C VAL A 220 4.46 9.11 6.02
N LYS A 221 4.45 10.04 6.98
CA LYS A 221 3.56 10.00 8.14
C LYS A 221 2.42 10.99 7.97
N LEU A 222 1.23 10.56 8.32
CA LEU A 222 -0.02 11.31 8.36
C LEU A 222 -0.37 11.42 9.85
N GLU A 223 -0.15 12.57 10.46
CA GLU A 223 -0.19 12.74 11.92
C GLU A 223 -1.21 13.81 12.33
N ASN A 224 -1.86 13.62 13.48
CA ASN A 224 -2.59 14.67 14.15
C ASN A 224 -1.64 15.54 14.97
N VAL A 225 -1.59 16.85 14.73
CA VAL A 225 -0.64 17.76 15.42
C VAL A 225 -1.05 18.10 16.85
N ASN A 226 -2.32 17.90 17.19
CA ASN A 226 -2.92 18.28 18.46
C ASN A 226 -3.11 17.10 19.43
N ASN A 227 -3.14 15.87 18.92
CA ASN A 227 -3.27 14.67 19.74
C ASN A 227 -1.99 13.85 19.80
N LYS A 228 -1.57 13.52 21.02
CA LYS A 228 -0.35 12.76 21.31
C LYS A 228 -0.67 11.43 21.96
N ASN A 229 0.04 10.41 21.51
CA ASN A 229 0.04 9.11 22.15
C ASN A 229 0.62 9.24 23.58
N PRO A 230 -0.09 8.78 24.63
CA PRO A 230 0.37 8.91 26.00
C PRO A 230 1.58 8.03 26.34
N VAL A 231 1.87 7.00 25.55
CA VAL A 231 3.00 6.08 25.76
C VAL A 231 4.28 6.64 25.14
N SER A 232 4.23 6.96 23.84
CA SER A 232 5.43 7.42 23.13
C SER A 232 5.65 8.93 23.19
N GLY A 233 4.63 9.70 23.56
CA GLY A 233 4.65 11.18 23.54
C GLY A 233 4.69 11.78 22.13
N LYS A 234 4.59 10.93 21.09
CA LYS A 234 4.56 11.33 19.69
C LYS A 234 3.11 11.62 19.26
N ASN A 235 2.96 12.36 18.17
CA ASN A 235 1.67 12.58 17.55
C ASN A 235 1.06 11.26 17.10
N VAL A 236 -0.25 11.10 17.31
CA VAL A 236 -0.99 9.93 16.79
C VAL A 236 -1.04 10.01 15.26
N GLY A 237 -0.92 8.87 14.57
CA GLY A 237 -0.94 8.91 13.12
C GLY A 237 -0.92 7.56 12.41
N TYR A 238 -0.90 7.66 11.09
CA TYR A 238 -0.66 6.56 10.17
C TYR A 238 0.62 6.83 9.38
N LYS A 239 1.18 5.79 8.77
CA LYS A 239 2.34 5.92 7.90
C LYS A 239 2.28 4.95 6.74
N PHE A 240 2.94 5.30 5.65
CA PHE A 240 3.23 4.39 4.56
C PHE A 240 4.62 4.69 3.98
N ILE A 241 5.18 3.74 3.25
CA ILE A 241 6.43 3.91 2.50
C ILE A 241 6.04 3.95 1.01
N PRO A 242 6.34 5.04 0.28
CA PRO A 242 6.11 5.10 -1.15
C PRO A 242 6.89 3.99 -1.88
N ASN A 243 6.26 3.35 -2.86
CA ASN A 243 6.91 2.25 -3.58
C ASN A 243 7.98 2.81 -4.52
N ALA A 244 9.24 2.42 -4.31
CA ALA A 244 10.38 2.79 -5.15
C ALA A 244 10.36 2.03 -6.49
N THR A 245 9.38 2.36 -7.33
CA THR A 245 9.18 1.81 -8.68
C THR A 245 9.76 2.75 -9.74
N GLN A 246 10.01 2.26 -10.96
CA GLN A 246 10.51 3.11 -12.04
C GLN A 246 9.41 4.09 -12.49
N LEU A 247 9.73 5.39 -12.47
CA LEU A 247 8.86 6.47 -12.91
C LEU A 247 8.75 6.51 -14.44
N MET A 248 7.91 7.41 -14.97
CA MET A 248 7.64 7.50 -16.41
C MET A 248 8.92 7.67 -17.26
N LEU A 249 9.11 6.73 -18.19
CA LEU A 249 10.26 6.65 -19.10
C LEU A 249 10.17 7.61 -20.31
N ALA A 250 8.98 8.04 -20.68
CA ALA A 250 8.79 8.94 -21.81
C ALA A 250 9.61 10.24 -21.61
N ASP A 251 10.24 10.72 -22.69
CA ASP A 251 11.04 11.95 -22.69
C ASP A 251 10.23 13.14 -22.17
N ASP A 252 10.86 14.02 -21.40
CA ASP A 252 10.18 15.16 -20.77
C ASP A 252 9.61 16.17 -21.78
N ASN A 253 10.12 16.18 -23.02
CA ASN A 253 9.58 17.00 -24.12
C ASN A 253 8.45 16.30 -24.89
N SER A 254 8.11 15.06 -24.55
CA SER A 254 7.04 14.31 -25.22
C SER A 254 5.65 14.75 -24.78
N ILE A 255 4.66 14.56 -25.67
CA ILE A 255 3.24 14.71 -25.31
C ILE A 255 2.88 13.73 -24.18
N GLN A 256 3.47 12.54 -24.15
CA GLN A 256 3.17 11.55 -23.12
C GLN A 256 3.52 12.06 -21.72
N ALA A 257 4.70 12.65 -21.55
CA ALA A 257 5.14 13.28 -20.31
C ALA A 257 4.32 14.53 -19.97
N ALA A 258 3.99 15.35 -20.97
CA ALA A 258 3.20 16.57 -20.77
C ALA A 258 1.79 16.29 -20.21
N ARG A 259 1.18 15.15 -20.58
CA ARG A 259 -0.18 14.74 -20.15
C ARG A 259 -0.23 14.07 -18.78
N ALA A 260 0.86 13.44 -18.32
CA ALA A 260 0.91 12.73 -17.04
C ALA A 260 2.09 13.16 -16.15
N PRO A 261 2.23 14.44 -15.78
CA PRO A 261 3.30 14.87 -14.88
C PRO A 261 3.29 14.12 -13.53
N TYR A 262 2.11 13.70 -13.06
CA TYR A 262 1.99 12.93 -11.81
C TYR A 262 2.90 11.69 -11.80
N ALA A 263 3.13 11.08 -12.96
CA ALA A 263 3.93 9.87 -13.13
C ALA A 263 5.44 10.10 -13.07
N LYS A 264 5.88 11.36 -12.86
CA LYS A 264 7.29 11.76 -12.77
C LYS A 264 7.80 11.87 -11.33
N HIS A 265 6.94 11.69 -10.32
CA HIS A 265 7.34 11.62 -8.92
C HIS A 265 6.53 10.58 -8.15
N HIS A 266 7.12 9.94 -7.12
CA HIS A 266 6.42 8.93 -6.31
C HIS A 266 5.39 9.52 -5.33
N LEU A 267 5.56 10.78 -4.93
CA LEU A 267 4.71 11.42 -3.93
C LEU A 267 4.39 12.86 -4.34
N TRP A 268 3.11 13.21 -4.26
CA TRP A 268 2.64 14.58 -4.34
C TRP A 268 1.86 14.94 -3.08
N VAL A 269 2.00 16.17 -2.62
CA VAL A 269 1.20 16.74 -1.54
C VAL A 269 0.57 18.02 -2.06
N THR A 270 -0.76 18.08 -2.07
CA THR A 270 -1.56 19.21 -2.58
C THR A 270 -2.48 19.76 -1.49
N GLY A 271 -3.03 20.95 -1.70
CA GLY A 271 -4.11 21.45 -0.86
C GLY A 271 -5.45 20.82 -1.20
N TYR A 272 -6.25 20.49 -0.19
CA TYR A 272 -7.63 20.05 -0.38
C TYR A 272 -8.48 21.14 -1.03
N ARG A 273 -9.24 20.76 -2.06
CA ARG A 273 -10.39 21.50 -2.60
C ARG A 273 -11.42 20.49 -3.11
N ASP A 274 -12.68 20.89 -3.07
CA ASP A 274 -13.77 20.09 -3.66
C ASP A 274 -13.52 19.91 -5.16
N GLU A 275 -13.95 18.77 -5.70
CA GLU A 275 -13.79 18.37 -7.11
C GLU A 275 -12.34 18.20 -7.62
N GLU A 276 -11.32 18.41 -6.79
CA GLU A 276 -9.91 18.12 -7.13
C GLU A 276 -9.57 16.63 -6.88
N LEU A 277 -10.10 15.76 -7.75
CA LEU A 277 -10.10 14.30 -7.57
C LEU A 277 -9.12 13.52 -8.47
N TRP A 278 -8.69 14.10 -9.60
CA TRP A 278 -7.95 13.36 -10.63
C TRP A 278 -6.51 13.81 -10.77
N ALA A 279 -5.57 12.86 -10.70
CA ALA A 279 -4.14 13.18 -10.69
C ALA A 279 -3.64 13.81 -12.01
N ALA A 280 -4.28 13.48 -13.14
CA ALA A 280 -3.96 14.00 -14.47
C ALA A 280 -4.93 15.10 -14.96
N GLY A 281 -5.85 15.56 -14.11
CA GLY A 281 -6.96 16.43 -14.50
C GLY A 281 -8.23 15.65 -14.87
N GLU A 282 -9.34 16.38 -15.02
CA GLU A 282 -10.67 15.80 -15.26
C GLU A 282 -10.82 15.21 -16.68
N PHE A 283 -10.31 15.91 -17.70
CA PHE A 283 -10.48 15.53 -19.11
C PHE A 283 -9.15 15.11 -19.75
N THR A 284 -8.83 13.81 -19.71
CA THR A 284 -7.57 13.27 -20.22
C THR A 284 -7.61 12.88 -21.70
N ASN A 285 -8.79 12.61 -22.24
CA ASN A 285 -8.93 12.04 -23.58
C ASN A 285 -8.47 13.05 -24.64
N GLN A 286 -7.50 12.64 -25.46
CA GLN A 286 -6.85 13.50 -26.46
C GLN A 286 -6.22 14.79 -25.90
N SER A 287 -6.00 14.90 -24.59
CA SER A 287 -5.33 16.05 -23.98
C SER A 287 -3.93 16.24 -24.58
N LYS A 288 -3.47 17.49 -24.67
CA LYS A 288 -2.11 17.81 -25.14
C LYS A 288 -1.11 18.01 -24.01
N LYS A 289 -1.63 18.26 -22.81
CA LYS A 289 -0.93 18.49 -21.55
C LYS A 289 -1.91 18.25 -20.40
N GLU A 290 -1.40 18.10 -19.19
CA GLU A 290 -2.22 18.09 -17.98
C GLU A 290 -2.85 19.46 -17.72
N GLU A 291 -4.13 19.46 -17.34
CA GLU A 291 -4.87 20.64 -16.88
C GLU A 291 -5.68 20.26 -15.63
N GLY A 292 -5.43 20.95 -14.51
CA GLY A 292 -6.15 20.73 -13.26
C GLY A 292 -5.73 19.48 -12.47
N GLY A 293 -4.64 18.80 -12.86
CA GLY A 293 -4.06 17.68 -12.12
C GLY A 293 -3.06 18.11 -11.05
N VAL A 294 -2.30 17.16 -10.51
CA VAL A 294 -1.41 17.40 -9.36
C VAL A 294 -0.33 18.43 -9.64
N LYS A 295 0.18 18.57 -10.87
CA LYS A 295 1.17 19.59 -11.20
C LYS A 295 0.55 20.97 -11.09
N ALA A 296 -0.64 21.17 -11.67
CA ALA A 296 -1.38 22.42 -11.53
C ALA A 296 -1.69 22.74 -10.06
N MET A 297 -2.12 21.74 -9.28
CA MET A 297 -2.39 21.89 -7.85
C MET A 297 -1.15 22.27 -7.03
N VAL A 298 0.02 21.68 -7.31
CA VAL A 298 1.29 22.07 -6.66
C VAL A 298 1.75 23.45 -7.11
N GLN A 299 1.68 23.76 -8.40
CA GLN A 299 2.07 25.07 -8.94
C GLN A 299 1.22 26.22 -8.40
N ARG A 300 -0.03 25.93 -8.04
CA ARG A 300 -0.91 26.87 -7.34
C ARG A 300 -0.36 27.31 -6.00
N GLY A 301 0.42 26.48 -5.31
CA GLY A 301 1.24 26.90 -4.17
C GLY A 301 0.49 27.02 -2.84
N ASP A 302 -0.49 26.14 -2.58
CA ASP A 302 -1.18 26.04 -1.29
C ASP A 302 -0.19 25.69 -0.14
N TRP A 303 -0.56 26.05 1.10
CA TRP A 303 0.22 25.77 2.31
C TRP A 303 -0.61 25.15 3.42
N PHE A 304 0.07 24.53 4.40
CA PHE A 304 -0.54 23.64 5.40
C PHE A 304 -0.27 24.08 6.86
N VAL A 305 0.44 25.20 7.05
CA VAL A 305 0.76 25.76 8.36
C VAL A 305 0.54 27.27 8.37
N ASP A 306 -0.01 27.80 9.48
CA ASP A 306 -0.13 29.23 9.67
C ASP A 306 1.23 29.93 9.64
N GLY A 307 1.32 31.04 8.91
CA GLY A 307 2.57 31.80 8.77
C GLY A 307 3.55 31.27 7.74
N ALA A 308 3.25 30.17 7.04
CA ALA A 308 3.95 29.89 5.79
C ALA A 308 3.69 31.04 4.81
N ASN A 309 4.76 31.66 4.29
CA ASN A 309 4.62 32.75 3.32
C ASN A 309 3.78 32.26 2.13
N ALA A 310 2.74 33.02 1.78
CA ALA A 310 1.95 32.78 0.58
C ALA A 310 2.91 32.66 -0.60
N SER A 311 3.02 31.47 -1.17
CA SER A 311 4.01 31.20 -2.22
C SER A 311 3.59 31.78 -3.57
N THR A 312 2.29 32.04 -3.74
CA THR A 312 1.67 32.61 -4.94
C THR A 312 0.44 33.46 -4.55
N ALA A 313 -0.09 34.23 -5.51
CA ALA A 313 -1.32 34.99 -5.33
C ALA A 313 -2.61 34.12 -5.29
N THR A 314 -2.54 32.84 -5.67
CA THR A 314 -3.71 31.96 -5.85
C THR A 314 -3.75 30.78 -4.87
N GLY A 315 -2.68 30.56 -4.11
CA GLY A 315 -2.61 29.55 -3.06
C GLY A 315 -3.38 29.96 -1.81
N GLN A 316 -3.77 28.97 -1.00
CA GLN A 316 -4.42 29.18 0.29
C GLN A 316 -3.92 28.20 1.37
N LEU A 317 -4.23 28.52 2.63
CA LEU A 317 -4.14 27.56 3.73
C LEU A 317 -5.19 26.45 3.52
N SER A 318 -4.79 25.19 3.59
CA SER A 318 -5.67 24.04 3.38
C SER A 318 -5.18 22.77 4.09
N SER A 319 -6.03 21.75 4.19
CA SER A 319 -5.61 20.41 4.61
C SER A 319 -4.73 19.77 3.53
N PRO A 320 -3.67 19.04 3.89
CA PRO A 320 -2.85 18.34 2.92
C PRO A 320 -3.54 17.07 2.38
N VAL A 321 -3.58 16.93 1.06
CA VAL A 321 -3.97 15.70 0.34
C VAL A 321 -2.71 15.06 -0.22
N VAL A 322 -2.58 13.75 -0.09
CA VAL A 322 -1.40 12.98 -0.53
C VAL A 322 -1.74 12.13 -1.74
N TRP A 323 -0.86 12.12 -2.73
CA TRP A 323 -0.98 11.26 -3.91
C TRP A 323 0.23 10.34 -3.97
N ASN A 324 0.01 9.04 -3.73
CA ASN A 324 1.04 8.02 -3.83
C ASN A 324 1.05 7.46 -5.25
N VAL A 325 2.21 7.51 -5.90
CA VAL A 325 2.41 7.12 -7.30
C VAL A 325 3.40 5.97 -7.37
N PHE A 326 3.03 4.94 -8.11
CA PHE A 326 3.86 3.77 -8.34
C PHE A 326 3.53 3.15 -9.69
N GLY A 327 4.41 2.31 -10.23
CA GLY A 327 4.13 1.66 -11.49
C GLY A 327 4.86 0.35 -11.74
N LEU A 328 4.31 -0.39 -12.70
CA LEU A 328 4.92 -1.57 -13.30
C LEU A 328 5.57 -1.13 -14.61
N THR A 329 6.89 -1.28 -14.74
CA THR A 329 7.53 -1.22 -16.06
C THR A 329 7.52 -2.62 -16.63
N HIS A 330 6.68 -2.82 -17.65
CA HIS A 330 6.38 -4.12 -18.20
C HIS A 330 7.17 -4.35 -19.50
N ASN A 331 8.13 -5.27 -19.41
CA ASN A 331 8.81 -5.85 -20.56
C ASN A 331 8.21 -7.25 -20.78
N PRO A 332 7.25 -7.41 -21.71
CA PRO A 332 6.47 -8.64 -21.81
C PRO A 332 7.32 -9.88 -22.08
N ARG A 333 6.88 -11.02 -21.57
CA ARG A 333 7.51 -12.34 -21.67
C ARG A 333 6.63 -13.28 -22.49
N VAL A 334 7.18 -14.42 -22.92
CA VAL A 334 6.39 -15.42 -23.67
C VAL A 334 5.27 -16.00 -22.79
N GLU A 335 5.53 -16.16 -21.50
CA GLU A 335 4.56 -16.65 -20.52
C GLU A 335 3.38 -15.71 -20.31
N ASP A 336 3.47 -14.47 -20.81
CA ASP A 336 2.40 -13.48 -20.70
C ASP A 336 1.36 -13.62 -21.85
N TRP A 337 1.58 -14.59 -22.75
CA TRP A 337 0.69 -14.92 -23.87
C TRP A 337 0.19 -16.37 -23.78
N PRO A 338 -1.10 -16.65 -24.10
CA PRO A 338 -2.12 -15.72 -24.60
C PRO A 338 -2.80 -14.88 -23.52
N VAL A 339 -2.52 -15.14 -22.24
CA VAL A 339 -3.03 -14.38 -21.10
C VAL A 339 -1.95 -14.31 -20.02
N MET A 340 -1.75 -13.11 -19.48
CA MET A 340 -0.70 -12.78 -18.54
C MET A 340 -1.04 -13.32 -17.13
N PRO A 341 -0.13 -14.07 -16.49
CA PRO A 341 -0.20 -14.32 -15.06
C PRO A 341 -0.28 -13.01 -14.28
N VAL A 342 -0.83 -13.07 -13.08
CA VAL A 342 -1.08 -11.85 -12.33
C VAL A 342 0.21 -11.22 -11.79
N GLU A 343 0.42 -9.93 -12.10
CA GLU A 343 1.46 -9.10 -11.50
C GLU A 343 0.84 -8.22 -10.40
N ILE A 344 1.40 -8.28 -9.19
CA ILE A 344 0.79 -7.67 -7.99
C ILE A 344 1.65 -6.52 -7.47
N HIS A 345 1.04 -5.35 -7.30
CA HIS A 345 1.61 -4.23 -6.59
C HIS A 345 0.74 -3.82 -5.41
N GLN A 346 1.35 -3.50 -4.29
CA GLN A 346 0.64 -3.02 -3.11
C GLN A 346 1.50 -2.09 -2.29
N PHE A 347 0.84 -1.27 -1.48
CA PHE A 347 1.46 -0.52 -0.41
C PHE A 347 0.57 -0.55 0.83
N HIS A 348 1.17 -0.25 1.97
CA HIS A 348 0.54 -0.44 3.27
C HIS A 348 0.54 0.86 4.06
N ILE A 349 -0.66 1.29 4.45
CA ILE A 349 -0.89 2.39 5.37
C ILE A 349 -1.13 1.77 6.75
N ARG A 350 -0.19 1.96 7.67
CA ARG A 350 -0.19 1.32 8.99
C ARG A 350 -0.27 2.35 10.12
N PRO A 351 -0.92 2.04 11.26
CA PRO A 351 -0.91 2.93 12.41
C PRO A 351 0.52 3.13 12.91
N ALA A 352 0.84 4.37 13.30
CA ALA A 352 2.13 4.78 13.84
C ALA A 352 1.87 5.64 15.07
N ASP A 353 2.08 5.06 16.25
CA ASP A 353 1.73 5.69 17.53
C ASP A 353 0.22 6.05 17.64
N PHE A 354 -0.66 5.48 16.82
CA PHE A 354 -2.11 5.73 16.91
C PHE A 354 -2.72 5.09 18.16
N PHE A 355 -2.45 3.79 18.35
CA PHE A 355 -2.90 3.02 19.51
C PHE A 355 -1.86 3.03 20.62
N THR A 356 -2.27 2.76 21.86
CA THR A 356 -1.38 2.66 23.02
C THR A 356 -0.71 1.28 23.16
N SER A 357 -1.19 0.29 22.41
CA SER A 357 -0.65 -1.07 22.33
C SER A 357 -1.04 -1.70 21.00
N ASN A 358 -0.60 -2.93 20.73
CA ASN A 358 -1.01 -3.66 19.54
C ASN A 358 -2.54 -3.87 19.57
N PRO A 359 -3.31 -3.32 18.61
CA PRO A 359 -4.77 -3.44 18.61
C PRO A 359 -5.25 -4.86 18.29
N ALA A 360 -4.38 -5.76 17.82
CA ALA A 360 -4.72 -7.16 17.52
C ALA A 360 -4.50 -8.13 18.70
N LEU A 361 -4.34 -7.63 19.94
CA LEU A 361 -4.12 -8.47 21.13
C LEU A 361 -5.38 -9.21 21.59
N ASP A 362 -6.57 -8.72 21.23
CA ASP A 362 -7.85 -9.38 21.52
C ASP A 362 -8.24 -10.43 20.47
N MET A 363 -7.41 -10.62 19.44
CA MET A 363 -7.65 -11.61 18.41
C MET A 363 -7.58 -13.05 18.98
N PRO A 364 -8.53 -13.93 18.64
CA PRO A 364 -8.54 -15.29 19.14
C PRO A 364 -7.28 -16.08 18.75
N THR A 365 -6.75 -16.86 19.71
CA THR A 365 -5.60 -17.76 19.52
C THR A 365 -6.01 -19.19 19.17
N ARG A 366 -7.32 -19.45 19.05
CA ARG A 366 -7.86 -20.81 18.89
C ARG A 366 -7.37 -21.47 17.61
N LYS A 367 -7.09 -22.75 17.70
CA LYS A 367 -6.81 -23.60 16.55
C LYS A 367 -8.02 -23.61 15.61
N ASN A 368 -7.75 -23.55 14.31
CA ASN A 368 -8.78 -23.78 13.30
C ASN A 368 -9.00 -25.29 13.13
N GLU A 369 -10.17 -25.78 13.55
CA GLU A 369 -10.50 -27.22 13.50
C GLU A 369 -10.85 -27.73 12.09
N THR A 370 -11.00 -26.85 11.09
CA THR A 370 -11.17 -27.27 9.69
C THR A 370 -9.84 -27.51 8.98
N SER A 371 -8.71 -27.16 9.61
CA SER A 371 -7.38 -27.42 9.06
C SER A 371 -7.04 -28.91 9.13
N VAL A 372 -6.64 -29.49 8.00
CA VAL A 372 -6.28 -30.91 7.89
C VAL A 372 -4.81 -31.08 7.48
N ILE A 373 -4.18 -32.15 7.98
CA ILE A 373 -2.88 -32.57 7.46
C ILE A 373 -3.13 -33.31 6.15
N VAL A 374 -2.52 -32.85 5.06
CA VAL A 374 -2.54 -33.56 3.78
C VAL A 374 -1.53 -34.72 3.87
N PRO A 375 -1.97 -35.99 3.78
CA PRO A 375 -1.04 -37.11 3.80
C PRO A 375 -0.26 -37.15 2.48
N CYS A 376 1.03 -36.83 2.53
CA CYS A 376 1.92 -36.98 1.38
C CYS A 376 2.56 -38.38 1.36
N CYS A 377 2.43 -39.08 0.23
CA CYS A 377 3.35 -40.10 -0.28
C CYS A 377 3.84 -41.22 0.67
N ASN A 378 2.96 -41.88 1.43
CA ASN A 378 3.21 -43.24 1.92
C ASN A 378 2.15 -44.18 1.35
N GLY A 379 2.50 -44.90 0.28
CA GLY A 379 1.63 -45.84 -0.43
C GLY A 379 1.25 -47.11 0.33
N ASN A 380 1.13 -47.07 1.67
CA ASN A 380 0.68 -48.20 2.49
C ASN A 380 0.23 -47.75 3.90
N ALA A 381 -0.70 -46.79 4.00
CA ALA A 381 -1.40 -46.53 5.25
C ALA A 381 -2.90 -46.77 5.03
N SER A 382 -3.39 -47.87 5.59
CA SER A 382 -4.81 -48.18 5.70
C SER A 382 -5.56 -47.05 6.42
N ARG A 383 -6.80 -46.83 6.02
CA ARG A 383 -7.73 -45.80 6.53
C ARG A 383 -8.06 -45.86 8.04
N ASP A 384 -7.40 -46.71 8.82
CA ASP A 384 -7.76 -46.99 10.22
C ASP A 384 -6.85 -46.32 11.27
N SER A 385 -5.77 -45.64 10.89
CA SER A 385 -4.85 -45.01 11.86
C SER A 385 -5.10 -43.52 12.13
N LEU A 386 -6.19 -42.94 11.61
CA LEU A 386 -6.55 -41.53 11.80
C LEU A 386 -7.70 -41.32 12.81
N ARG A 387 -7.93 -42.28 13.71
CA ARG A 387 -8.72 -42.02 14.92
C ARG A 387 -7.85 -41.25 15.90
N THR A 388 -8.18 -39.97 15.99
CA THR A 388 -7.89 -39.02 17.08
C THR A 388 -7.46 -39.65 18.39
N ASP A 389 -6.15 -39.63 18.66
CA ASP A 389 -5.62 -39.60 20.02
C ASP A 389 -5.77 -38.14 20.52
N SER A 390 -6.99 -37.78 20.88
CA SER A 390 -7.22 -36.69 21.84
C SER A 390 -6.58 -37.13 23.17
N ASP A 391 -5.69 -36.31 23.72
CA ASP A 391 -5.05 -36.43 25.05
C ASP A 391 -3.61 -36.97 25.16
N LYS A 392 -2.83 -37.01 24.08
CA LYS A 392 -1.36 -37.08 24.25
C LYS A 392 -0.67 -35.98 23.45
N SER A 393 -0.29 -34.91 24.15
CA SER A 393 0.75 -34.00 23.69
C SER A 393 1.95 -34.85 23.28
N GLY A 394 2.14 -34.99 21.97
CA GLY A 394 3.17 -35.83 21.40
C GLY A 394 4.51 -35.48 22.01
N SER A 395 5.26 -36.50 22.40
CA SER A 395 6.63 -36.46 22.93
C SER A 395 7.63 -35.66 22.05
N VAL A 396 7.22 -35.23 20.86
CA VAL A 396 7.95 -34.29 19.98
C VAL A 396 8.04 -32.88 20.60
N GLN A 397 7.16 -32.51 21.54
CA GLN A 397 7.20 -31.20 22.22
C GLN A 397 8.02 -31.21 23.53
N ALA A 398 8.37 -32.37 24.08
CA ALA A 398 9.04 -32.45 25.38
C ALA A 398 10.52 -32.06 25.33
N ASN A 399 11.16 -32.14 24.15
CA ASN A 399 12.56 -31.76 23.91
C ASN A 399 12.68 -31.04 22.56
N ALA A 400 11.97 -29.92 22.41
CA ALA A 400 12.04 -29.17 21.17
C ALA A 400 13.42 -28.48 21.04
N VAL A 401 14.27 -28.99 20.14
CA VAL A 401 15.47 -28.28 19.64
C VAL A 401 15.06 -27.01 18.85
N ALA A 402 13.76 -26.83 18.58
CA ALA A 402 13.17 -25.74 17.81
C ALA A 402 12.01 -25.05 18.57
N HIS A 403 11.65 -23.83 18.15
CA HIS A 403 10.58 -23.04 18.78
C HIS A 403 9.21 -23.75 18.76
N LEU A 404 8.56 -23.82 19.92
CA LEU A 404 7.23 -24.40 20.10
C LEU A 404 6.15 -23.62 19.33
N GLN A 405 5.13 -24.36 18.87
CA GLN A 405 3.89 -23.87 18.25
C GLN A 405 2.77 -24.07 19.27
N GLY A 406 1.92 -23.07 19.52
CA GLY A 406 0.88 -23.18 20.54
C GLY A 406 -0.23 -22.15 20.37
N ALA A 407 -1.44 -22.56 20.75
CA ALA A 407 -2.67 -21.78 20.78
C ALA A 407 -3.01 -21.31 22.21
N ASP A 408 -2.01 -21.27 23.11
CA ASP A 408 -2.24 -20.96 24.51
C ASP A 408 -2.94 -19.60 24.64
N ALA A 409 -3.82 -19.47 25.62
CA ALA A 409 -4.49 -18.19 25.90
C ALA A 409 -3.42 -17.12 26.21
N ASP A 410 -3.54 -15.95 25.59
CA ASP A 410 -2.65 -14.83 25.92
C ASP A 410 -2.98 -14.23 27.29
N VAL A 411 -2.10 -13.36 27.82
CA VAL A 411 -2.46 -12.48 28.93
C VAL A 411 -3.62 -11.60 28.47
N ASP A 412 -4.74 -11.59 29.21
CA ASP A 412 -5.89 -10.74 28.89
C ASP A 412 -5.40 -9.29 28.67
N PRO A 413 -5.68 -8.67 27.50
CA PRO A 413 -5.28 -7.28 27.24
C PRO A 413 -5.74 -6.30 28.33
N LYS A 414 -6.83 -6.59 29.05
CA LYS A 414 -7.31 -5.81 30.20
C LYS A 414 -6.39 -5.86 31.41
N ASN A 415 -5.58 -6.92 31.51
CA ASN A 415 -4.60 -7.14 32.57
C ASN A 415 -3.21 -6.59 32.23
N LEU A 416 -3.01 -6.08 31.01
CA LEU A 416 -1.79 -5.34 30.69
C LEU A 416 -1.78 -4.02 31.48
N PRO A 417 -0.64 -3.60 32.04
CA PRO A 417 -0.55 -2.33 32.75
C PRO A 417 -0.96 -1.21 31.79
N LYS A 418 -2.03 -0.49 32.16
CA LYS A 418 -2.47 0.70 31.44
C LYS A 418 -1.35 1.74 31.46
N ALA A 419 -1.22 2.50 30.37
CA ALA A 419 -0.31 3.63 30.33
C ALA A 419 -0.53 4.51 31.58
N PRO A 420 0.51 4.86 32.33
CA PRO A 420 0.34 5.63 33.56
C PRO A 420 -0.32 6.97 33.23
N GLU A 421 -1.42 7.29 33.91
CA GLU A 421 -2.01 8.62 33.89
C GLU A 421 -0.98 9.64 34.41
N ASN A 422 -0.48 10.49 33.51
CA ASN A 422 0.18 11.77 33.81
C ASN A 422 1.08 11.84 35.06
N LYS A 423 1.92 10.82 35.29
CA LYS A 423 3.10 10.98 36.16
C LYS A 423 4.32 11.04 35.26
N ARG A 424 4.84 12.26 35.05
CA ARG A 424 6.20 12.47 34.50
C ARG A 424 7.21 11.75 35.39
N HIS A 425 7.54 10.50 35.04
CA HIS A 425 8.61 9.74 35.69
C HIS A 425 10.00 10.07 35.11
N SER A 426 10.19 11.23 34.48
CA SER A 426 11.52 11.61 33.97
C SER A 426 12.55 11.76 35.09
N ALA A 427 12.12 12.05 36.32
CA ALA A 427 13.03 12.19 37.47
C ALA A 427 13.66 10.86 37.94
N THR A 428 13.09 9.70 37.59
CA THR A 428 13.57 8.40 38.09
C THR A 428 14.69 7.82 37.21
N LEU A 429 14.68 8.09 35.90
CA LEU A 429 15.73 7.65 34.97
C LEU A 429 16.96 8.57 34.94
N SER A 430 16.81 9.86 35.25
CA SER A 430 17.94 10.81 35.31
C SER A 430 18.99 10.46 36.37
N LYS A 431 18.64 9.66 37.39
CA LYS A 431 19.57 9.22 38.43
C LYS A 431 20.38 7.96 38.06
N ILE A 432 20.01 7.26 36.99
CA ILE A 432 20.76 6.09 36.50
C ILE A 432 21.91 6.53 35.58
N PHE A 433 21.84 7.74 35.01
CA PHE A 433 22.85 8.30 34.10
C PHE A 433 23.54 9.56 34.64
N SER A 434 23.57 9.77 35.97
CA SER A 434 24.39 10.86 36.54
C SER A 434 25.88 10.51 36.42
N TRP A 435 26.47 10.82 35.27
CA TRP A 435 27.92 10.89 35.13
C TRP A 435 28.42 11.98 36.07
N LYS A 436 29.17 11.58 37.10
CA LYS A 436 29.87 12.51 37.98
C LYS A 436 30.80 13.37 37.12
N LYS A 437 30.50 14.66 37.08
CA LYS A 437 31.44 15.67 36.63
C LYS A 437 32.37 15.96 37.80
N ASP A 438 33.36 15.10 38.03
CA ASP A 438 34.42 15.39 38.98
C ASP A 438 35.38 16.38 38.31
N SER A 439 35.35 17.61 38.82
CA SER A 439 36.32 18.66 38.54
C SER A 439 37.68 18.27 39.10
N LYS A 440 38.71 18.28 38.24
CA LYS A 440 40.03 18.86 38.53
C LYS A 440 40.74 19.21 37.23
#